data_AF-A0A8J6GZ85-F1
#
_entry.id   AF-A0A8J6GZ85-F1
#
_cell.length_a   1.000
_cell.length_b   1.000
_cell.length_c   1.000
_cell.angle_alpha   90.00
_cell.angle_beta   90.00
_cell.angle_gamma   90.00
#
_symmetry.space_group_name_H-M   'P 1'
#
loop_
_entity.id
_entity.type
_entity.pdbx_description
1 polymer ?
#
loop_
_entity_poly.entity_id
_entity_poly.type
_entity_poly.pdbx_seq_one_letter_code
_entity_poly.pdbx_strand_id
1 'polypeptide(L)'
;MAWEDTYLLSPILLVLLASGFCAEDAELFQSVEGQTFSVKCWYDHSEHVNEKVWCRQASMGSCKVLVSSLSTDTQRPKFCIQDHPDSHFFTVTMTALTMGDSGLYFCGILKNDRTVAVLRRFHLVVSRGELPPSM
;
A
#
# COMPACT_ATOMS: atom_id res chain seq x y z
N MET A 1 -45.80 -37.26 -9.47
CA MET A 1 -45.72 -35.90 -10.02
C MET A 1 -44.59 -35.23 -9.28
N ALA A 2 -43.43 -35.17 -9.93
CA ALA A 2 -42.20 -34.65 -9.37
C ALA A 2 -42.34 -33.13 -9.22
N TRP A 3 -42.21 -32.65 -7.99
CA TRP A 3 -41.84 -31.28 -7.69
C TRP A 3 -40.44 -30.99 -8.26
N GLU A 4 -40.36 -30.14 -9.27
CA GLU A 4 -39.11 -29.51 -9.68
C GLU A 4 -39.12 -28.10 -9.11
N ASP A 5 -38.66 -27.97 -7.87
CA ASP A 5 -38.28 -26.68 -7.30
C ASP A 5 -36.95 -26.26 -7.96
N THR A 6 -37.06 -25.78 -9.19
CA THR A 6 -35.96 -25.06 -9.83
C THR A 6 -35.93 -23.70 -9.17
N TYR A 7 -35.20 -23.60 -8.05
CA TYR A 7 -34.95 -22.35 -7.34
C TYR A 7 -34.28 -21.38 -8.31
N LEU A 8 -35.11 -20.54 -8.93
CA LEU A 8 -34.70 -19.37 -9.68
C LEU A 8 -33.88 -18.52 -8.71
N LEU A 9 -32.56 -18.53 -8.90
CA LEU A 9 -31.65 -17.61 -8.23
C LEU A 9 -32.23 -16.20 -8.43
N SER A 10 -32.67 -15.61 -7.32
CA SER A 10 -33.35 -14.31 -7.31
C SER A 10 -32.55 -13.31 -8.16
N PRO A 11 -33.18 -12.51 -9.04
CA PRO A 11 -32.48 -11.50 -9.83
C PRO A 11 -31.72 -10.50 -8.96
N ILE A 12 -32.12 -10.35 -7.69
CA ILE A 12 -31.40 -9.59 -6.67
C ILE A 12 -30.00 -10.16 -6.40
N LEU A 13 -29.84 -11.49 -6.40
CA LEU A 13 -28.56 -12.17 -6.20
C LEU A 13 -27.61 -11.96 -7.39
N LEU A 14 -28.14 -11.95 -8.62
CA LEU A 14 -27.37 -11.62 -9.83
C LEU A 14 -26.88 -10.16 -9.81
N VAL A 15 -27.71 -9.21 -9.34
CA VAL A 15 -27.34 -7.79 -9.23
C VAL A 15 -26.24 -7.57 -8.19
N LEU A 16 -26.27 -8.29 -7.06
CA LEU A 16 -25.24 -8.22 -6.01
C LEU A 16 -23.88 -8.79 -6.45
N LEU A 17 -23.86 -9.76 -7.37
CA LEU A 17 -22.63 -10.30 -7.96
C LEU A 17 -22.05 -9.37 -9.04
N ALA A 18 -22.89 -8.56 -9.69
CA ALA A 18 -22.49 -7.59 -10.71
C ALA A 18 -22.00 -6.26 -10.11
N SER A 19 -22.36 -5.94 -8.86
CA SER A 19 -21.70 -4.88 -8.09
C SER A 19 -20.33 -5.38 -7.62
N GLY A 20 -19.44 -5.66 -8.58
CA GLY A 20 -18.02 -5.75 -8.31
C GLY A 20 -17.63 -4.46 -7.62
N PHE A 21 -17.36 -4.54 -6.32
CA PHE A 21 -16.57 -3.52 -5.66
C PHE A 21 -15.26 -3.52 -6.44
N CYS A 22 -15.03 -2.50 -7.26
CA CYS A 22 -13.74 -2.32 -7.90
C CYS A 22 -12.77 -1.94 -6.79
N ALA A 23 -12.36 -2.93 -6.00
CA ALA A 23 -11.09 -2.85 -5.33
C ALA A 23 -10.09 -2.81 -6.48
N GLU A 24 -9.59 -1.62 -6.82
CA GLU A 24 -8.31 -1.52 -7.52
C GLU A 24 -7.38 -2.50 -6.81
N ASP A 25 -6.94 -3.51 -7.55
CA ASP A 25 -6.19 -4.62 -7.00
C ASP A 25 -4.90 -4.06 -6.37
N ALA A 26 -4.89 -3.95 -5.05
CA ALA A 26 -3.74 -3.48 -4.32
C ALA A 26 -2.80 -4.67 -4.19
N GLU A 27 -1.58 -4.54 -4.73
CA GLU A 27 -0.57 -5.57 -4.62
C GLU A 27 -0.40 -6.01 -3.16
N LEU A 28 -0.37 -7.32 -2.91
CA LEU A 28 -0.20 -7.86 -1.57
C LEU A 28 1.27 -8.19 -1.33
N PHE A 29 1.87 -7.58 -0.32
CA PHE A 29 3.18 -7.93 0.20
C PHE A 29 3.05 -8.60 1.56
N GLN A 30 3.83 -9.66 1.76
CA GLN A 30 3.95 -10.34 3.03
C GLN A 30 5.39 -10.17 3.53
N SER A 31 5.52 -9.90 4.82
CA SER A 31 6.82 -9.78 5.48
C SER A 31 6.72 -10.29 6.90
N VAL A 32 7.87 -10.53 7.53
CA VAL A 32 7.94 -11.00 8.90
C VAL A 32 8.33 -9.86 9.84
N GLU A 33 7.80 -9.89 11.06
CA GLU A 33 8.19 -9.00 12.15
C GLU A 33 9.71 -8.97 12.33
N GLY A 34 10.26 -7.78 12.59
CA GLY A 34 11.70 -7.50 12.70
C GLY A 34 12.42 -7.30 11.37
N GLN A 35 11.84 -7.70 10.23
CA GLN A 35 12.48 -7.50 8.92
C GLN A 35 12.44 -6.04 8.45
N THR A 36 13.11 -5.80 7.32
CA THR A 36 13.04 -4.54 6.57
C THR A 36 12.28 -4.76 5.28
N PHE A 37 11.30 -3.91 5.01
CA PHE A 37 10.53 -3.89 3.78
C PHE A 37 10.99 -2.73 2.89
N SER A 38 11.17 -2.99 1.59
CA SER A 38 11.51 -1.95 0.62
C SER A 38 10.71 -2.13 -0.67
N VAL A 39 10.29 -1.01 -1.27
CA VAL A 39 9.59 -1.01 -2.56
C VAL A 39 10.04 0.16 -3.41
N LYS A 40 10.03 -0.04 -4.73
CA LYS A 40 10.30 1.00 -5.73
C LYS A 40 9.02 1.62 -6.23
N CYS A 41 9.07 2.95 -6.41
CA CYS A 41 8.00 3.77 -6.91
C CYS A 41 8.48 4.57 -8.10
N TRP A 42 8.04 4.18 -9.29
CA TRP A 42 8.40 4.78 -10.55
C TRP A 42 7.55 6.03 -10.80
N TYR A 43 8.14 7.05 -11.40
CA TYR A 43 7.47 8.31 -11.73
C TYR A 43 7.88 8.80 -13.12
N ASP A 44 7.04 9.65 -13.73
CA ASP A 44 7.36 10.28 -15.00
C ASP A 44 8.51 11.27 -14.85
N HIS A 45 9.33 11.43 -15.89
CA HIS A 45 10.48 12.35 -15.90
C HIS A 45 10.12 13.78 -15.44
N SER A 46 8.90 14.25 -15.73
CA SER A 46 8.41 15.56 -15.31
C SER A 46 8.32 15.74 -13.80
N GLU A 47 8.26 14.65 -13.04
CA GLU A 47 8.08 14.64 -11.58
C GLU A 47 9.41 14.58 -10.79
N HIS A 48 10.56 14.64 -11.47
CA HIS A 48 11.87 14.49 -10.82
C HIS A 48 12.11 15.55 -9.73
N VAL A 49 11.68 16.80 -9.94
CA VAL A 49 11.81 17.90 -8.97
C VAL A 49 10.78 17.85 -7.85
N ASN A 50 9.73 17.04 -7.99
CA ASN A 50 8.61 17.05 -7.06
C ASN A 50 8.92 16.23 -5.81
N GLU A 51 8.34 16.64 -4.69
CA GLU A 51 8.50 15.95 -3.42
C GLU A 51 7.89 14.55 -3.48
N LYS A 52 8.68 13.54 -3.10
CA LYS A 52 8.26 12.15 -3.03
C LYS A 52 7.72 11.87 -1.64
N VAL A 53 6.60 11.16 -1.55
CA VAL A 53 5.94 10.87 -0.28
C VAL A 53 5.62 9.39 -0.13
N TRP A 54 5.65 8.94 1.12
CA TRP A 54 5.11 7.66 1.55
C TRP A 54 4.05 7.89 2.61
N CYS A 55 2.90 7.27 2.44
CA CYS A 55 1.78 7.49 3.35
C CYS A 55 1.00 6.19 3.59
N ARG A 56 0.33 6.12 4.75
CA ARG A 56 -0.55 5.01 5.14
C ARG A 56 -1.99 5.49 5.11
N GLN A 57 -2.90 4.65 4.63
CA GLN A 57 -4.32 4.99 4.64
C GLN A 57 -4.80 5.33 6.06
N ALA A 58 -5.47 6.48 6.21
CA ALA A 58 -6.06 6.89 7.48
C ALA A 58 -7.59 6.75 7.48
N SER A 59 -8.23 7.07 6.35
CA SER A 59 -9.65 6.83 6.09
C SER A 59 -9.90 6.68 4.59
N MET A 60 -11.16 6.46 4.18
CA MET A 60 -11.51 6.51 2.77
C MET A 60 -11.17 7.87 2.18
N GLY A 61 -10.31 7.89 1.15
CA GLY A 61 -9.85 9.11 0.49
C GLY A 61 -8.82 9.93 1.27
N SER A 62 -8.31 9.46 2.43
CA SER A 62 -7.27 10.18 3.18
C SER A 62 -6.05 9.31 3.48
N CYS A 63 -4.88 9.96 3.48
CA CYS A 63 -3.61 9.31 3.72
C CYS A 63 -2.77 10.11 4.72
N LYS A 64 -2.22 9.44 5.72
CA LYS A 64 -1.29 10.02 6.68
C LYS A 64 0.14 9.87 6.16
N VAL A 65 0.78 10.99 5.81
CA VAL A 65 2.19 11.00 5.39
C VAL A 65 3.08 10.53 6.53
N LEU A 66 3.87 9.51 6.25
CA LEU A 66 4.81 8.90 7.20
C LEU A 66 6.21 9.49 7.04
N VAL A 67 6.63 9.72 5.80
CA VAL A 67 7.91 10.34 5.43
C VAL A 67 7.80 10.99 4.05
N SER A 68 8.62 12.02 3.81
CA SER A 68 8.81 12.63 2.50
C SER A 68 10.29 12.83 2.19
N SER A 69 10.63 12.97 0.90
CA SER A 69 12.02 13.14 0.46
C SER A 69 12.65 14.47 0.91
N LEU A 70 11.83 15.45 1.31
CA LEU A 70 12.30 16.73 1.86
C LEU A 70 12.32 16.76 3.40
N SER A 71 11.82 15.71 4.06
CA SER A 71 11.79 15.66 5.52
C SER A 71 13.22 15.60 6.07
N THR A 72 13.59 16.60 6.88
CA THR A 72 14.84 16.62 7.65
C THR A 72 14.70 15.96 9.01
N ASP A 73 13.55 15.31 9.27
CA ASP A 73 13.26 14.69 10.56
C ASP A 73 14.08 13.41 10.71
N THR A 74 15.30 13.56 11.20
CA THR A 74 16.18 12.44 11.57
C THR A 74 15.62 11.59 12.71
N GLN A 75 14.51 12.00 13.35
CA GLN A 75 13.87 11.27 14.43
C GLN A 75 12.93 10.16 13.96
N ARG A 76 12.74 9.98 12.64
CA ARG A 76 11.97 8.85 12.08
C ARG A 76 12.86 7.80 11.40
N PRO A 77 13.78 7.13 12.12
CA PRO A 77 14.68 6.14 11.53
C PRO A 77 13.95 4.91 10.96
N LYS A 78 12.66 4.74 11.30
CA LYS A 78 11.82 3.66 10.81
C LYS A 78 11.50 3.77 9.31
N PHE A 79 11.37 4.98 8.77
CA PHE A 79 10.94 5.21 7.38
C PHE A 79 11.96 6.06 6.65
N CYS A 80 12.36 5.63 5.45
CA CYS A 80 13.32 6.36 4.63
C CYS A 80 12.85 6.40 3.17
N ILE A 81 13.07 7.53 2.50
CA ILE A 81 12.94 7.67 1.05
C ILE A 81 14.33 7.96 0.48
N GLN A 82 14.72 7.19 -0.52
CA GLN A 82 15.89 7.46 -1.33
C GLN A 82 15.44 7.68 -2.78
N ASP A 83 15.62 8.90 -3.29
CA ASP A 83 15.24 9.24 -4.66
C ASP A 83 16.39 8.93 -5.65
N HIS A 84 16.04 8.46 -6.84
CA HIS A 84 16.96 8.16 -7.93
C HIS A 84 16.50 8.88 -9.22
N PRO A 85 16.73 10.20 -9.35
CA PRO A 85 16.22 11.02 -10.45
C PRO A 85 16.59 10.50 -11.84
N ASP A 86 17.84 10.08 -12.03
CA ASP A 86 18.35 9.59 -13.33
C ASP A 86 17.67 8.28 -13.78
N SER A 87 17.09 7.53 -12.84
CA SER A 87 16.37 6.28 -13.12
C SER A 87 14.87 6.39 -12.93
N HIS A 88 14.36 7.58 -12.59
CA HIS A 88 12.93 7.89 -12.53
C HIS A 88 12.16 7.02 -11.52
N PHE A 89 12.80 6.65 -10.42
CA PHE A 89 12.14 5.99 -9.30
C PHE A 89 12.73 6.44 -7.97
N PHE A 90 11.95 6.29 -6.90
CA PHE A 90 12.46 6.35 -5.55
C PHE A 90 12.20 5.03 -4.83
N THR A 91 13.07 4.71 -3.88
CA THR A 91 12.92 3.57 -3.00
C THR A 91 12.38 4.05 -1.67
N VAL A 92 11.35 3.37 -1.17
CA VAL A 92 10.91 3.55 0.21
C VAL A 92 11.29 2.34 1.02
N THR A 93 11.81 2.58 2.22
CA THR A 93 12.25 1.55 3.16
C THR A 93 11.57 1.73 4.50
N MET A 94 11.03 0.65 5.05
CA MET A 94 10.51 0.54 6.41
C MET A 94 11.29 -0.52 7.18
N THR A 95 11.98 -0.12 8.25
CA THR A 95 12.81 -1.02 9.06
C THR A 95 12.07 -1.49 10.31
N ALA A 96 12.57 -2.57 10.93
CA ALA A 96 12.07 -3.10 12.20
C ALA A 96 10.54 -3.24 12.22
N LEU A 97 10.01 -3.98 11.23
CA LEU A 97 8.59 -4.20 11.08
C LEU A 97 7.97 -4.76 12.36
N THR A 98 6.76 -4.31 12.67
CA THR A 98 5.91 -4.90 13.70
C THR A 98 4.60 -5.35 13.07
N MET A 99 3.88 -6.27 13.71
CA MET A 99 2.56 -6.69 13.22
C MET A 99 1.60 -5.51 12.97
N GLY A 100 1.71 -4.44 13.77
CA GLY A 100 0.91 -3.22 13.67
C GLY A 100 1.21 -2.36 12.44
N ASP A 101 2.29 -2.65 11.71
CA ASP A 101 2.57 -2.04 10.41
C ASP A 101 1.75 -2.68 9.27
N SER A 102 0.96 -3.72 9.54
CA SER A 102 0.06 -4.26 8.51
C SER A 102 -0.98 -3.23 8.07
N GLY A 103 -1.18 -3.04 6.78
CA GLY A 103 -2.21 -2.14 6.25
C GLY A 103 -1.97 -1.69 4.83
N LEU A 104 -2.80 -0.74 4.37
CA LEU A 104 -2.72 -0.18 3.03
C LEU A 104 -1.80 1.05 2.99
N TYR A 105 -0.87 1.02 2.05
CA TYR A 105 0.15 2.05 1.85
C TYR A 105 0.13 2.57 0.42
N PHE A 106 0.63 3.79 0.29
CA PHE A 106 0.80 4.46 -0.99
C PHE A 106 2.14 5.16 -1.02
N CYS A 107 2.79 5.11 -2.18
CA CYS A 107 3.82 6.05 -2.53
C CYS A 107 3.34 6.95 -3.66
N GLY A 108 3.78 8.19 -3.65
CA GLY A 108 3.28 9.18 -4.59
C GLY A 108 4.12 10.44 -4.66
N ILE A 109 3.62 11.36 -5.48
CA ILE A 109 4.17 12.71 -5.63
C ILE A 109 3.26 13.69 -4.89
N LEU A 110 3.83 14.52 -4.02
CA LEU A 110 3.09 15.63 -3.42
C LEU A 110 2.99 16.77 -4.42
N LYS A 111 1.77 17.16 -4.76
CA LYS A 111 1.46 18.27 -5.66
C LYS A 111 1.31 19.57 -4.89
N ASN A 112 1.37 20.69 -5.62
CA ASN A 112 1.32 22.05 -5.04
C ASN A 112 0.00 22.31 -4.27
N ASP A 113 -1.10 21.71 -4.71
CA ASP A 113 -2.41 21.76 -4.05
C ASP A 113 -2.53 20.85 -2.82
N ARG A 114 -1.40 20.28 -2.36
CA ARG A 114 -1.29 19.33 -1.24
C ARG A 114 -1.96 17.98 -1.49
N THR A 115 -2.35 17.68 -2.73
CA THR A 115 -2.80 16.34 -3.10
C THR A 115 -1.62 15.41 -3.34
N VAL A 116 -1.84 14.11 -3.12
CA VAL A 116 -0.85 13.07 -3.42
C VAL A 116 -1.28 12.39 -4.71
N ALA A 117 -0.51 12.57 -5.78
CA ALA A 117 -0.64 11.77 -6.97
C ALA A 117 -0.07 10.37 -6.68
N VAL A 118 -0.94 9.38 -6.59
CA VAL A 118 -0.57 8.00 -6.23
C VAL A 118 0.17 7.35 -7.41
N LEU A 119 1.36 6.79 -7.13
CA LEU A 119 2.16 6.05 -8.10
C LEU A 119 2.03 4.54 -7.90
N ARG A 120 2.01 4.10 -6.64
CA ARG A 120 1.83 2.68 -6.29
C ARG A 120 0.99 2.57 -5.03
N ARG A 121 0.08 1.61 -5.04
CA ARG A 121 -0.78 1.22 -3.93
C ARG A 121 -0.52 -0.24 -3.62
N PHE A 122 -0.34 -0.58 -2.35
CA PHE A 122 -0.14 -1.97 -1.94
C PHE A 122 -0.56 -2.21 -0.49
N HIS A 123 -0.94 -3.44 -0.19
CA HIS A 123 -1.25 -3.90 1.16
C HIS A 123 -0.07 -4.69 1.72
N LEU A 124 0.46 -4.25 2.86
CA LEU A 124 1.51 -4.98 3.59
C LEU A 124 0.86 -5.79 4.71
N VAL A 125 1.19 -7.07 4.79
CA VAL A 125 0.83 -7.94 5.90
C VAL A 125 2.11 -8.39 6.60
N VAL A 126 2.21 -8.09 7.89
CA VAL A 126 3.34 -8.48 8.73
C VAL A 126 2.90 -9.59 9.68
N SER A 127 3.49 -10.78 9.54
CA SER A 127 3.25 -11.92 10.42
C SER A 127 4.40 -12.10 11.42
N ARG A 128 4.14 -12.86 12.49
CA ARG A 128 5.22 -13.34 13.36
C ARG A 128 6.04 -14.38 12.60
N GLY A 129 7.35 -14.38 12.84
CA GLY A 129 8.20 -15.46 12.34
C GLY A 129 7.84 -16.78 13.00
N GLU A 130 7.94 -17.88 12.26
CA GLU A 130 7.89 -19.20 12.86
C GLU A 130 9.11 -19.36 13.77
N LEU A 131 8.87 -19.65 15.05
CA LEU A 131 9.93 -20.08 15.95
C LEU A 131 10.43 -21.44 15.43
N PRO A 132 11.75 -21.65 15.24
CA PRO A 132 12.24 -22.98 14.96
C PRO A 132 11.81 -23.92 16.10
N PRO A 133 11.36 -25.16 15.81
CA PRO A 133 11.00 -26.10 16.85
C PRO A 133 12.20 -26.27 17.78
N SER A 134 11.97 -26.04 19.07
CA SER A 134 12.96 -26.31 20.11
C SER A 134 13.31 -27.79 20.07
N MET A 135 14.57 -28.12 19.78
CA MET A 135 15.13 -29.46 19.94
C MET A 135 15.27 -29.83 21.42
#